data_AF-A0ABD7HZI7-F1
#
_entry.id   AF-A0ABD7HZI7-F1
#
_cell.length_a   1.000
_cell.length_b   1.000
_cell.length_c   1.000
_cell.angle_alpha   90.00
_cell.angle_beta   90.00
_cell.angle_gamma   90.00
#
_symmetry.space_group_name_H-M   'P 1'
#
loop_
_entity.id
_entity.type
_entity.pdbx_description
1 polymer ?
#
loop_
_entity_poly.entity_id
_entity_poly.type
_entity_poly.pdbx_seq_one_letter_code
_entity_poly.pdbx_strand_id
1 'polypeptide(L)'
;MGLCETDTIKEIATAEFNKRIQSGEKCSFDEIHNKLRKEKGYPPLKTEEQDIEEIIDPINDKQHYFWVKLHHDFFDTLIIKKLRKKPKGDTLALLYQRVILLSLKHNGYICYEGMGDDITEEISITTGENIDDCRVLVDFLVDNGQATLSDDKTYIYIHGYEDCTGADKPKTRMKHSRIRKKQQEQYNQLS
;
A
#
# COMPACT_ATOMS: atom_id res chain seq x y z
N MET A 1 9.62 43.12 2.33
CA MET A 1 8.58 42.08 2.51
C MET A 1 8.57 41.75 3.99
N GLY A 2 7.50 42.08 4.73
CA GLY A 2 7.43 41.80 6.16
C GLY A 2 7.17 40.31 6.39
N LEU A 3 7.88 39.69 7.33
CA LEU A 3 7.61 38.31 7.74
C LEU A 3 6.19 38.21 8.30
N CYS A 4 5.48 37.13 7.98
CA CYS A 4 4.15 36.87 8.54
C CYS A 4 4.30 36.56 10.04
N GLU A 5 3.32 36.92 10.87
CA GLU A 5 3.35 36.64 12.32
C GLU A 5 3.51 35.15 12.63
N THR A 6 3.05 34.26 11.73
CA THR A 6 3.27 32.81 11.83
C THR A 6 4.72 32.39 11.58
N ASP A 7 5.45 33.12 10.73
CA ASP A 7 6.88 32.87 10.47
C ASP A 7 7.71 33.26 11.70
N THR A 8 7.33 34.36 12.35
CA THR A 8 7.93 34.78 13.62
C THR A 8 7.71 33.75 14.73
N ILE A 9 6.53 33.12 14.81
CA ILE A 9 6.26 32.07 15.80
C ILE A 9 7.16 30.85 15.58
N LYS A 10 7.36 30.45 14.32
CA LYS A 10 8.22 29.32 13.97
C LYS A 10 9.68 29.58 14.32
N GLU A 11 10.19 30.77 13.99
CA GLU A 11 11.56 31.18 14.31
C GLU A 11 11.84 31.17 15.83
N ILE A 12 10.89 31.69 16.63
CA ILE A 12 10.99 31.66 18.09
C ILE A 12 10.99 30.21 18.60
N ALA A 13 10.09 29.37 18.09
CA ALA A 13 10.03 27.96 18.46
C ALA A 13 11.34 27.22 18.14
N THR A 14 11.95 27.49 16.99
CA THR A 14 13.22 26.89 16.58
C THR A 14 14.37 27.33 17.48
N ALA A 15 14.44 28.62 17.82
CA ALA A 15 15.46 29.14 18.72
C ALA A 15 15.35 28.52 20.13
N GLU A 16 14.12 28.38 20.64
CA GLU A 16 13.86 27.79 21.96
C GLU A 16 14.15 26.29 21.99
N PHE A 17 13.74 25.54 20.97
CA PHE A 17 14.05 24.12 20.82
C PHE A 17 15.57 23.87 20.80
N ASN A 18 16.31 24.60 19.96
CA ASN A 18 17.77 24.46 19.87
C ASN A 18 18.47 24.77 21.20
N LYS A 19 17.99 25.78 21.94
CA LYS A 19 18.55 26.14 23.25
C LYS A 19 18.36 25.01 24.27
N ARG A 20 17.16 24.40 24.31
CA ARG A 20 16.85 23.31 25.24
C ARG A 20 17.63 22.03 24.92
N ILE A 21 17.79 21.71 23.64
CA ILE A 21 18.65 20.59 23.19
C ILE A 21 20.12 20.84 23.58
N GLN A 22 20.63 22.06 23.41
CA GLN A 22 22.00 22.41 23.83
C GLN A 22 22.22 22.31 25.34
N SER A 23 21.19 22.53 26.16
CA SER A 23 21.25 22.31 27.60
C SER A 23 21.05 20.84 28.04
N GLY A 24 20.91 19.91 27.08
CA GLY A 24 20.71 18.49 27.36
C GLY A 24 19.29 18.14 27.81
N GLU A 25 18.33 19.04 27.62
CA GLU A 25 16.92 18.83 27.98
C GLU A 25 16.18 18.16 26.83
N LYS A 26 15.46 17.07 27.12
CA LYS A 26 14.59 16.42 26.14
C LYS A 26 13.32 17.27 25.97
N CYS A 27 13.11 17.86 24.80
CA CYS A 27 11.94 18.66 24.48
C CYS A 27 11.41 18.33 23.09
N SER A 28 10.12 18.53 22.84
CA SER A 28 9.50 18.38 21.52
C SER A 28 9.30 19.74 20.86
N PHE A 29 9.72 19.88 19.59
CA PHE A 29 9.54 21.11 18.83
C PHE A 29 8.06 21.45 18.66
N ASP A 30 7.23 20.45 18.37
CA ASP A 30 5.80 20.64 18.10
C ASP A 30 5.05 21.12 19.34
N GLU A 31 5.44 20.65 20.53
CA GLU A 31 4.90 21.14 21.80
C GLU A 31 5.23 22.63 22.01
N ILE A 32 6.49 23.02 21.79
CA ILE A 32 6.95 24.41 21.91
C ILE A 32 6.23 25.30 20.90
N HIS A 33 6.15 24.85 19.64
CA HIS A 33 5.52 25.59 18.56
C HIS A 33 4.02 25.75 18.78
N ASN A 34 3.29 24.68 19.15
CA ASN A 34 1.86 24.75 19.42
C ASN A 34 1.52 25.57 20.65
N LYS A 35 2.39 25.59 21.66
CA LYS A 35 2.25 26.47 22.82
C LYS A 35 2.33 27.94 22.40
N LEU A 36 3.35 28.32 21.61
CA LEU A 36 3.51 29.68 21.11
C LEU A 36 2.37 30.11 20.18
N ARG A 37 1.86 29.19 19.34
CA ARG A 37 0.67 29.43 18.52
C ARG A 37 -0.56 29.75 19.36
N LYS A 38 -0.80 28.97 20.41
CA LYS A 38 -1.92 29.17 21.34
C LYS A 38 -1.84 30.53 22.06
N GLU A 39 -0.65 30.93 22.51
CA GLU A 39 -0.43 32.24 23.14
C GLU A 39 -0.70 33.40 22.19
N LYS A 40 -0.50 33.19 20.88
CA LYS A 40 -0.79 34.15 19.81
C LYS A 40 -2.19 34.02 19.22
N GLY A 41 -3.05 33.17 19.78
CA GLY A 41 -4.44 32.99 19.33
C GLY A 41 -4.59 32.15 18.06
N TYR A 42 -3.54 31.48 17.59
CA TYR A 42 -3.61 30.56 16.45
C TYR A 42 -3.98 29.15 16.90
N PRO A 43 -4.75 28.39 16.09
CA PRO A 43 -5.04 27.00 16.37
C PRO A 43 -3.73 26.18 16.37
N PRO A 44 -3.61 25.16 17.25
CA PRO A 44 -2.49 24.24 17.22
C PRO A 44 -2.47 23.52 15.87
N LEU A 45 -1.27 23.34 15.33
CA LEU A 45 -1.06 22.41 14.23
C LEU A 45 -1.14 20.99 14.79
N LYS A 46 -1.65 20.07 13.98
CA LYS A 46 -1.62 18.66 14.33
C LYS A 46 -0.15 18.24 14.44
N THR A 47 0.27 17.79 15.62
CA THR A 47 1.52 17.06 15.79
C THR A 47 1.44 15.82 14.92
N GLU A 48 2.48 15.49 14.16
CA GLU A 48 2.57 14.24 13.40
C GLU A 48 2.76 13.01 14.32
N GLU A 49 2.20 13.04 15.53
CA GLU A 49 2.02 11.88 16.42
C GLU A 49 0.64 11.23 16.20
N GLN A 50 0.23 11.19 14.92
CA GLN A 50 -0.78 10.27 14.42
C GLN A 50 -0.24 9.62 13.15
N ASP A 51 0.92 9.00 13.26
CA ASP A 51 1.07 7.65 12.71
C ASP A 51 0.08 6.77 13.49
N ILE A 52 -1.21 6.90 13.16
CA ILE A 52 -2.03 5.71 13.16
C ILE A 52 -1.32 4.87 12.11
N GLU A 53 -0.47 3.93 12.56
CA GLU A 53 -0.44 2.62 11.92
C GLU A 53 -1.92 2.31 11.71
N GLU A 54 -2.47 2.63 10.53
CA GLU A 54 -3.73 2.06 10.13
C GLU A 54 -3.40 0.59 10.19
N ILE A 55 -3.88 -0.07 11.24
CA ILE A 55 -3.84 -1.51 11.32
C ILE A 55 -4.58 -1.90 10.06
N ILE A 56 -3.83 -2.30 9.02
CA ILE A 56 -4.38 -2.77 7.77
C ILE A 56 -4.98 -4.11 8.13
N ASP A 57 -6.20 -4.05 8.67
CA ASP A 57 -6.92 -5.22 9.14
C ASP A 57 -7.06 -6.13 7.91
N PRO A 58 -6.43 -7.32 7.92
CA PRO A 58 -6.56 -8.22 6.80
C PRO A 58 -8.04 -8.52 6.57
N ILE A 59 -8.47 -8.45 5.31
CA ILE A 59 -9.83 -8.85 4.96
C ILE A 59 -9.99 -10.33 5.35
N ASN A 60 -11.01 -10.64 6.14
CA ASN A 60 -11.31 -12.01 6.58
C ASN A 60 -11.56 -12.92 5.36
N ASP A 61 -10.54 -13.69 4.98
CA ASP A 61 -10.52 -14.51 3.77
C ASP A 61 -11.59 -15.62 3.74
N LYS A 62 -12.02 -16.13 4.91
CA LYS A 62 -13.01 -17.22 5.01
C LYS A 62 -14.43 -16.84 4.58
N GLN A 63 -14.75 -15.55 4.47
CA GLN A 63 -16.09 -15.07 4.08
C GLN A 63 -16.12 -14.24 2.78
N HIS A 64 -14.96 -14.01 2.18
CA HIS A 64 -14.78 -13.07 1.07
C HIS A 64 -14.18 -13.78 -0.15
N TYR A 65 -14.86 -13.67 -1.30
CA TYR A 65 -14.25 -13.99 -2.58
C TYR A 65 -13.49 -12.76 -3.06
N PHE A 66 -12.21 -12.92 -3.36
CA PHE A 66 -11.40 -11.91 -4.03
C PHE A 66 -11.41 -12.20 -5.53
N TRP A 67 -11.52 -11.16 -6.34
CA TRP A 67 -11.26 -11.24 -7.78
C TRP A 67 -10.46 -10.03 -8.21
N VAL A 68 -9.58 -10.24 -9.17
CA VAL A 68 -8.95 -9.16 -9.93
C VAL A 68 -9.80 -8.93 -11.16
N LYS A 69 -10.28 -7.70 -11.34
CA LYS A 69 -10.89 -7.25 -12.58
C LYS A 69 -9.77 -6.79 -13.51
N LEU A 70 -9.32 -7.68 -14.37
CA LEU A 70 -8.37 -7.32 -15.40
C LEU A 70 -9.07 -6.46 -16.46
N HIS A 71 -8.58 -5.24 -16.65
CA HIS A 71 -9.04 -4.38 -17.73
C HIS A 71 -8.80 -5.05 -19.09
N HIS A 72 -9.74 -4.89 -20.03
CA HIS A 72 -9.69 -5.54 -21.35
C HIS A 72 -8.41 -5.20 -22.15
N ASP A 73 -7.81 -4.06 -21.83
CA ASP A 73 -6.63 -3.46 -22.40
C ASP A 73 -5.39 -3.58 -21.51
N PHE A 74 -5.43 -4.42 -20.47
CA PHE A 74 -4.30 -4.61 -19.55
C PHE A 74 -2.97 -4.86 -20.28
N PHE A 75 -2.95 -5.84 -21.18
CA PHE A 75 -1.78 -6.17 -21.99
C PHE A 75 -1.44 -5.11 -23.05
N ASP A 76 -2.35 -4.17 -23.29
CA ASP A 76 -2.18 -3.07 -24.22
C ASP A 76 -1.64 -1.79 -23.60
N THR A 77 -1.68 -1.68 -22.27
CA THR A 77 -1.08 -0.56 -21.56
C THR A 77 0.42 -0.45 -21.85
N LEU A 78 0.93 0.78 -21.92
CA LEU A 78 2.35 1.04 -22.18
C LEU A 78 3.25 0.43 -21.11
N ILE A 79 2.80 0.41 -19.85
CA ILE A 79 3.51 -0.21 -18.72
C ILE A 79 3.69 -1.72 -18.94
N ILE A 80 2.61 -2.44 -19.25
CA ILE A 80 2.70 -3.89 -19.47
C ILE A 80 3.50 -4.21 -20.74
N LYS A 81 3.33 -3.42 -21.81
CA LYS A 81 4.18 -3.55 -23.02
C LYS A 81 5.66 -3.31 -22.72
N LYS A 82 5.99 -2.37 -21.82
CA LYS A 82 7.37 -2.10 -21.39
C LYS A 82 7.92 -3.24 -20.53
N LEU A 83 7.13 -3.77 -19.60
CA LEU A 83 7.49 -4.93 -18.77
C LEU A 83 7.80 -6.15 -19.64
N ARG A 84 6.92 -6.44 -20.61
CA ARG A 84 7.05 -7.60 -21.51
C ARG A 84 8.25 -7.54 -22.46
N LYS A 85 8.89 -6.38 -22.63
CA LYS A 85 10.13 -6.23 -23.39
C LYS A 85 11.39 -6.61 -22.61
N LYS A 86 11.30 -6.77 -21.28
CA LYS A 86 12.43 -7.24 -20.46
C LYS A 86 12.71 -8.74 -20.74
N PRO A 87 13.92 -9.24 -20.42
CA PRO A 87 14.18 -10.67 -20.37
C PRO A 87 13.12 -11.37 -19.51
N LYS A 88 12.61 -12.51 -19.99
CA LYS A 88 11.48 -13.22 -19.36
C LYS A 88 10.23 -12.35 -19.13
N GLY A 89 9.98 -11.36 -20.00
CA GLY A 89 8.89 -10.40 -19.82
C GLY A 89 7.49 -11.01 -19.65
N ASP A 90 7.20 -12.14 -20.29
CA ASP A 90 5.93 -12.85 -20.09
C ASP A 90 5.83 -13.50 -18.68
N THR A 91 6.94 -14.05 -18.16
CA THR A 91 7.04 -14.52 -16.76
C THR A 91 6.83 -13.37 -15.78
N LEU A 92 7.47 -12.23 -16.03
CA LEU A 92 7.33 -11.04 -15.17
C LEU A 92 5.89 -10.48 -15.21
N ALA A 93 5.22 -10.51 -16.36
CA ALA A 93 3.82 -10.09 -16.47
C ALA A 93 2.88 -11.02 -15.69
N LEU A 94 3.11 -12.34 -15.72
CA LEU A 94 2.35 -13.29 -14.90
C LEU A 94 2.64 -13.10 -13.40
N LEU A 95 3.90 -12.90 -13.03
CA LEU A 95 4.30 -12.63 -11.65
C LEU A 95 3.67 -11.32 -11.14
N TYR A 96 3.56 -10.29 -11.98
CA TYR A 96 2.88 -9.05 -11.60
C TYR A 96 1.41 -9.29 -11.24
N GLN A 97 0.69 -10.10 -12.00
CA GLN A 97 -0.69 -10.48 -11.66
C GLN A 97 -0.77 -11.21 -10.31
N ARG A 98 0.20 -12.07 -9.99
CA ARG A 98 0.26 -12.74 -8.68
C ARG A 98 0.54 -11.77 -7.53
N VAL A 99 1.44 -10.80 -7.72
CA VAL A 99 1.72 -9.75 -6.74
C VAL A 99 0.47 -8.89 -6.49
N ILE A 100 -0.26 -8.50 -7.53
CA ILE A 100 -1.56 -7.82 -7.38
C ILE A 100 -2.52 -8.67 -6.54
N LEU A 101 -2.64 -9.97 -6.84
CA LEU A 101 -3.50 -10.89 -6.08
C LEU A 101 -3.09 -11.01 -4.60
N LEU A 102 -1.79 -11.04 -4.31
CA LEU A 102 -1.27 -11.12 -2.95
C LEU A 102 -1.64 -9.87 -2.14
N SER A 103 -1.54 -8.69 -2.77
CA SER A 103 -1.82 -7.41 -2.15
C SER A 103 -3.30 -7.24 -1.72
N LEU A 104 -4.22 -8.03 -2.28
CA LEU A 104 -5.66 -7.88 -2.04
C LEU A 104 -6.07 -8.14 -0.61
N LYS A 105 -5.35 -9.02 0.09
CA LYS A 105 -5.66 -9.38 1.47
C LYS A 105 -5.53 -8.19 2.42
N HIS A 106 -4.63 -7.27 2.08
CA HIS A 106 -4.28 -6.10 2.89
C HIS A 106 -4.46 -4.81 2.08
N ASN A 107 -5.55 -4.67 1.34
CA ASN A 107 -5.92 -3.43 0.65
C ASN A 107 -4.75 -2.81 -0.16
N GLY A 108 -4.11 -3.62 -1.00
CA GLY A 108 -3.02 -3.16 -1.86
C GLY A 108 -1.63 -3.24 -1.22
N TYR A 109 -1.54 -3.60 0.06
CA TYR A 109 -0.27 -3.82 0.75
C TYR A 109 0.16 -5.28 0.73
N ILE A 110 1.46 -5.50 0.71
CA ILE A 110 2.09 -6.77 1.04
C ILE A 110 3.10 -6.44 2.14
N CYS A 111 2.86 -6.97 3.33
CA CYS A 111 3.66 -6.70 4.52
C CYS A 111 4.56 -7.90 4.81
N TYR A 112 5.76 -7.63 5.28
CA TYR A 112 6.73 -8.63 5.66
C TYR A 112 6.30 -9.34 6.96
N GLU A 113 6.10 -10.65 6.88
CA GLU A 113 5.65 -11.51 7.97
C GLU A 113 6.82 -12.22 8.69
N GLY A 114 8.07 -11.98 8.29
CA GLY A 114 9.25 -12.57 8.93
C GLY A 114 9.75 -13.86 8.28
N MET A 115 9.27 -14.19 7.08
CA MET A 115 9.56 -15.43 6.36
C MET A 115 10.57 -15.22 5.23
N GLY A 116 11.67 -14.52 5.49
CA GLY A 116 12.76 -14.25 4.53
C GLY A 116 13.82 -13.32 5.12
N ASP A 117 14.70 -12.76 4.30
CA ASP A 117 15.58 -11.65 4.70
C ASP A 117 14.92 -10.28 4.46
N ASP A 118 14.05 -10.18 3.44
CA ASP A 118 13.27 -8.98 3.10
C ASP A 118 11.92 -9.30 2.43
N ILE A 119 11.09 -8.28 2.20
CA ILE A 119 9.78 -8.42 1.55
C ILE A 119 9.86 -9.04 0.15
N THR A 120 10.96 -8.88 -0.58
CA THR A 120 11.10 -9.43 -1.93
C THR A 120 11.33 -10.94 -1.90
N GLU A 121 12.13 -11.41 -0.94
CA GLU A 121 12.28 -12.84 -0.68
C GLU A 121 10.97 -13.47 -0.20
N GLU A 122 10.22 -12.77 0.65
CA GLU A 122 8.92 -13.28 1.09
C GLU A 122 7.90 -13.37 -0.05
N ILE A 123 7.90 -12.40 -0.98
CA ILE A 123 7.12 -12.49 -2.22
C ILE A 123 7.55 -13.70 -3.06
N SER A 124 8.85 -13.96 -3.18
CA SER A 124 9.38 -15.14 -3.89
C SER A 124 8.87 -16.43 -3.28
N ILE A 125 8.96 -16.58 -1.96
CA ILE A 125 8.47 -17.75 -1.21
C ILE A 125 6.95 -17.90 -1.38
N THR A 126 6.20 -16.81 -1.20
CA THR A 126 4.73 -16.82 -1.25
C THR A 126 4.20 -17.14 -2.65
N THR A 127 4.86 -16.64 -3.70
CA THR A 127 4.46 -16.88 -5.09
C THR A 127 5.04 -18.16 -5.68
N GLY A 128 6.07 -18.73 -5.05
CA GLY A 128 6.84 -19.87 -5.56
C GLY A 128 7.73 -19.52 -6.76
N GLU A 129 8.02 -18.23 -6.97
CA GLU A 129 8.76 -17.72 -8.12
C GLU A 129 10.21 -17.42 -7.75
N ASN A 130 11.08 -17.32 -8.76
CA ASN A 130 12.50 -17.07 -8.56
C ASN A 130 12.75 -15.66 -7.96
N ILE A 131 13.58 -15.57 -6.92
CA ILE A 131 13.87 -14.32 -6.21
C ILE A 131 14.45 -13.21 -7.12
N ASP A 132 15.25 -13.56 -8.12
CA ASP A 132 15.81 -12.58 -9.06
C ASP A 132 14.72 -12.02 -9.98
N ASP A 133 13.78 -12.86 -10.40
CA ASP A 133 12.62 -12.42 -11.19
C ASP A 133 11.68 -11.52 -10.32
N CYS A 134 11.53 -11.82 -9.03
CA CYS A 134 10.83 -10.97 -8.06
C CYS A 134 11.50 -9.61 -7.87
N ARG A 135 12.83 -9.56 -7.71
CA ARG A 135 13.59 -8.30 -7.61
C ARG A 135 13.44 -7.46 -8.87
N VAL A 136 13.63 -8.07 -10.05
CA VAL A 136 13.45 -7.37 -11.33
C VAL A 136 12.04 -6.80 -11.48
N LEU A 137 11.01 -7.51 -11.00
CA LEU A 137 9.66 -7.00 -11.01
C LEU A 137 9.47 -5.84 -10.01
N VAL A 138 9.87 -6.00 -8.75
CA VAL A 138 9.72 -4.97 -7.71
C VAL A 138 10.38 -3.67 -8.14
N ASP A 139 11.64 -3.74 -8.59
CA ASP A 139 12.38 -2.58 -9.09
C ASP A 139 11.63 -1.92 -10.27
N PHE A 140 11.15 -2.72 -11.23
CA PHE A 140 10.38 -2.19 -12.35
C PHE A 140 9.10 -1.49 -11.91
N LEU A 141 8.36 -2.04 -10.94
CA LEU A 141 7.12 -1.43 -10.46
C LEU A 141 7.41 -0.10 -9.76
N VAL A 142 8.43 -0.04 -8.92
CA VAL A 142 8.85 1.20 -8.23
C VAL A 142 9.32 2.26 -9.23
N ASP A 143 10.24 1.89 -10.14
CA ASP A 143 10.80 2.80 -11.16
C ASP A 143 9.74 3.40 -12.10
N ASN A 144 8.60 2.72 -12.26
CA ASN A 144 7.52 3.15 -13.14
C ASN A 144 6.28 3.63 -12.37
N GLY A 145 6.41 3.88 -11.07
CA GLY A 145 5.34 4.42 -10.22
C GLY A 145 4.12 3.50 -10.11
N GLN A 146 4.30 2.20 -10.29
CA GLN A 146 3.26 1.17 -10.13
C GLN A 146 3.25 0.57 -8.71
N ALA A 147 4.32 0.74 -7.95
CA ALA A 147 4.37 0.38 -6.53
C ALA A 147 5.23 1.37 -5.73
N THR A 148 5.03 1.38 -4.41
CA THR A 148 5.91 2.05 -3.45
C THR A 148 6.46 1.00 -2.49
N LEU A 149 7.79 0.92 -2.40
CA LEU A 149 8.50 0.08 -1.42
C LEU A 149 8.86 0.96 -0.21
N SER A 150 8.67 0.45 1.00
CA SER A 150 9.07 1.16 2.21
C SER A 150 10.59 1.25 2.34
N ASP A 151 11.09 2.31 2.97
CA ASP A 151 12.55 2.55 3.10
C ASP A 151 13.28 1.42 3.85
N ASP A 152 12.60 0.83 4.83
CA ASP A 152 13.06 -0.30 5.65
C ASP A 152 12.77 -1.67 5.01
N LYS A 153 12.16 -1.70 3.80
CA LYS A 153 11.76 -2.90 3.07
C LYS A 153 10.82 -3.84 3.82
N THR A 154 10.05 -3.31 4.77
CA THR A 154 9.05 -4.07 5.54
C THR A 154 7.71 -4.19 4.82
N TYR A 155 7.41 -3.33 3.84
CA TYR A 155 6.20 -3.49 3.03
C TYR A 155 6.36 -2.93 1.62
N ILE A 156 5.48 -3.40 0.72
CA ILE A 156 5.27 -2.82 -0.59
C ILE A 156 3.78 -2.55 -0.81
N TYR A 157 3.47 -1.37 -1.35
CA TYR A 157 2.12 -0.97 -1.73
C TYR A 157 1.97 -0.94 -3.26
N ILE A 158 0.97 -1.63 -3.78
CA ILE A 158 0.68 -1.73 -5.21
C ILE A 158 -0.35 -0.66 -5.61
N HIS A 159 0.06 0.29 -6.46
CA HIS A 159 -0.81 1.38 -6.91
C HIS A 159 -1.87 0.86 -7.90
N GLY A 160 -3.04 1.53 -7.93
CA GLY A 160 -4.12 1.18 -8.86
C GLY A 160 -4.81 -0.17 -8.56
N TYR A 161 -4.51 -0.78 -7.40
CA TYR A 161 -5.21 -1.99 -6.97
C TYR A 161 -6.72 -1.74 -6.85
N GLU A 162 -7.15 -0.57 -6.37
CA GLU A 162 -8.56 -0.20 -6.19
C GLU A 162 -9.38 -0.29 -7.48
N ASP A 163 -8.79 0.11 -8.61
CA ASP A 163 -9.42 0.04 -9.93
C ASP A 163 -9.61 -1.39 -10.42
N CYS A 164 -8.79 -2.30 -9.91
CA CYS A 164 -8.71 -3.69 -10.31
C CYS A 164 -9.34 -4.64 -9.29
N THR A 165 -9.91 -4.13 -8.19
CA THR A 165 -10.29 -4.96 -7.04
C THR A 165 -11.68 -4.63 -6.51
N GLY A 166 -12.33 -5.64 -5.95
CA GLY A 166 -13.61 -5.49 -5.28
C GLY A 166 -13.86 -6.68 -4.37
N ALA A 167 -14.48 -6.43 -3.22
CA ALA A 167 -15.02 -7.49 -2.36
C ALA A 167 -16.52 -7.68 -2.67
N ASP A 168 -16.97 -8.93 -2.85
CA ASP A 168 -18.38 -9.21 -3.16
C ASP A 168 -19.24 -8.78 -1.98
N LYS A 169 -20.14 -7.82 -2.23
CA LYS A 169 -21.21 -7.52 -1.28
C LYS A 169 -21.98 -8.82 -1.01
N PRO A 170 -22.44 -9.09 0.23
CA PRO A 170 -23.15 -10.32 0.58
C PRO A 170 -24.28 -10.71 -0.38
N LYS A 171 -24.96 -9.71 -0.94
CA LYS A 171 -26.02 -9.86 -1.96
C LYS A 171 -25.52 -10.45 -3.28
N THR A 172 -24.34 -10.05 -3.76
CA THR A 172 -23.72 -10.58 -4.99
C THR A 172 -23.24 -12.01 -4.77
N ARG A 173 -22.66 -12.31 -3.60
CA ARG A 173 -22.31 -13.68 -3.18
C ARG A 173 -23.52 -14.62 -3.17
N MET A 174 -24.64 -14.19 -2.58
CA MET A 174 -25.90 -14.97 -2.60
C MET A 174 -26.44 -15.18 -4.01
N LYS A 175 -26.31 -14.18 -4.90
CA LYS A 175 -26.70 -14.31 -6.31
C LYS A 175 -25.84 -15.35 -7.03
N HIS A 176 -24.51 -15.28 -6.90
CA HIS A 176 -23.58 -16.25 -7.51
C HIS A 176 -23.78 -17.67 -6.96
N SER A 177 -24.00 -17.84 -5.66
CA SER A 177 -24.34 -19.13 -5.04
C SER A 177 -25.61 -19.74 -5.64
N ARG A 178 -26.68 -18.94 -5.80
CA ARG A 178 -27.94 -19.38 -6.42
C ARG A 178 -27.75 -19.78 -7.88
N ILE A 179 -26.90 -19.06 -8.63
CA ILE A 179 -26.59 -19.38 -10.03
C ILE A 179 -25.83 -20.70 -10.12
N ARG A 180 -24.80 -20.92 -9.31
CA ARG A 180 -24.04 -22.18 -9.28
C ARG A 180 -24.93 -23.37 -8.92
N LYS A 181 -25.81 -23.22 -7.93
CA LYS A 181 -26.77 -24.27 -7.55
C LYS A 181 -27.70 -24.65 -8.71
N LYS A 182 -28.24 -23.66 -9.43
CA LYS A 182 -29.08 -23.89 -10.62
C LYS A 182 -28.30 -24.58 -11.74
N GLN A 183 -27.06 -24.17 -12.01
CA GLN A 183 -26.21 -24.79 -13.02
C GLN A 183 -25.88 -26.25 -12.68
N GLN A 184 -25.64 -26.54 -11.40
CA GLN A 184 -25.40 -27.91 -10.90
C GLN A 184 -26.66 -28.79 -11.05
N GLU A 185 -27.83 -28.25 -10.69
CA GLU A 185 -29.12 -28.93 -10.85
C GLU A 185 -29.42 -29.21 -12.33
N GLN A 186 -29.10 -28.27 -13.21
CA GLN A 186 -29.30 -28.41 -14.65
C GLN A 186 -28.33 -29.44 -15.26
N TYR A 187 -27.06 -29.43 -14.87
CA TYR A 187 -26.06 -30.41 -15.27
C TYR A 187 -26.44 -31.83 -14.83
N ASN A 188 -26.94 -31.98 -13.60
CA ASN A 188 -27.40 -33.26 -13.06
C ASN A 188 -28.70 -33.77 -13.70
N GLN A 189 -29.46 -32.90 -14.39
CA GLN A 189 -30.65 -33.28 -15.16
C GLN A 189 -30.32 -33.65 -16.62
N LEU A 190 -29.12 -33.30 -17.09
CA LEU A 190 -28.62 -33.55 -18.44
C LEU A 190 -27.65 -34.75 -18.51
N SER A 191 -27.28 -35.32 -17.37
CA SER A 191 -26.46 -36.53 -17.21
C SER A 191 -27.30 -37.72 -16.76
#